data_AF-A0A3D4MEZ1-F1
#
_entry.id   AF-A0A3D4MEZ1-F1
#
_cell.length_a   1.000
_cell.length_b   1.000
_cell.length_c   1.000
_cell.angle_alpha   90.00
_cell.angle_beta   90.00
_cell.angle_gamma   90.00
#
_symmetry.space_group_name_H-M   'P 1'
#
loop_
_entity.id
_entity.type
_entity.pdbx_description
1 polymer ?
#
loop_
_entity_poly.entity_id
_entity_poly.type
_entity_poly.pdbx_seq_one_letter_code
_entity_poly.pdbx_strand_id
1 'polypeptide(L)'
;MDAAMTYDPYEAADAAALQNDHDMLQSSSDAADATQKFFHLNDIISLTTGLLLAQEGSPALHRLAAFVMGSDADAAQTRANIETVKACLEEQLPFLADVSLGGVYPIYKIDPSPSNPYLRVWLEMQALRFGEEHAVMTFAAWQARKNQNKAAAANANGRGASRTSL
;
A
#
# COMPACT_ATOMS: atom_id res chain seq x y z
N MET A 1 -67.52 23.20 -27.28
CA MET A 1 -66.68 23.67 -26.16
C MET A 1 -65.27 23.21 -26.47
N ASP A 2 -64.42 24.18 -26.77
CA ASP A 2 -63.08 24.03 -27.36
C ASP A 2 -62.10 23.25 -26.49
N ALA A 3 -61.31 22.40 -27.15
CA ALA A 3 -60.16 21.70 -26.59
C ALA A 3 -58.95 22.64 -26.59
N ALA A 4 -58.56 23.12 -25.43
CA ALA A 4 -57.30 23.83 -25.25
C ALA A 4 -56.15 22.80 -25.25
N MET A 5 -55.41 22.74 -26.37
CA MET A 5 -54.07 22.15 -26.44
C MET A 5 -53.13 22.99 -25.56
N THR A 6 -52.92 22.56 -24.33
CA THR A 6 -51.79 23.02 -23.51
C THR A 6 -50.54 22.25 -23.94
N TYR A 7 -49.66 22.96 -24.62
CA TYR A 7 -48.27 22.57 -24.88
C TYR A 7 -47.54 22.48 -23.53
N ASP A 8 -47.07 21.31 -23.15
CA ASP A 8 -46.27 21.10 -21.94
C ASP A 8 -44.78 21.33 -22.28
N PRO A 9 -44.11 22.35 -21.73
CA PRO A 9 -42.73 22.68 -22.06
C PRO A 9 -41.69 21.81 -21.31
N TYR A 10 -42.10 20.77 -20.58
CA TYR A 10 -41.19 20.00 -19.73
C TYR A 10 -40.46 18.81 -20.39
N GLU A 11 -40.75 18.45 -21.64
CA GLU A 11 -40.11 17.28 -22.28
C GLU A 11 -38.68 17.54 -22.83
N ALA A 12 -38.22 18.79 -22.89
CA ALA A 12 -36.88 19.10 -23.42
C ALA A 12 -35.77 19.14 -22.36
N ALA A 13 -36.09 19.04 -21.07
CA ALA A 13 -35.10 19.10 -19.99
C ALA A 13 -34.49 17.73 -19.63
N ASP A 14 -35.19 16.64 -19.94
CA ASP A 14 -34.77 15.30 -19.49
C ASP A 14 -33.72 14.65 -20.41
N ALA A 15 -33.68 15.06 -21.68
CA ALA A 15 -32.67 14.56 -22.63
C ALA A 15 -31.26 15.14 -22.38
N ALA A 16 -31.15 16.31 -21.73
CA ALA A 16 -29.86 16.91 -21.38
C ALA A 16 -29.30 16.39 -20.04
N ALA A 17 -30.15 15.83 -19.18
CA ALA A 17 -29.74 15.24 -17.90
C ALA A 17 -29.05 13.88 -18.12
N LEU A 18 -29.58 13.04 -19.02
CA LEU A 18 -29.02 11.72 -19.31
C LEU A 18 -27.66 11.74 -20.03
N GLN A 19 -27.30 12.85 -20.69
CA GLN A 19 -26.01 12.97 -21.37
C GLN A 19 -24.88 13.42 -20.43
N ASN A 20 -25.20 14.14 -19.34
CA ASN A 20 -24.20 14.56 -18.34
C ASN A 20 -23.82 13.43 -17.38
N ASP A 21 -24.72 12.48 -17.13
CA ASP A 21 -24.40 11.34 -16.25
C ASP A 21 -23.48 10.31 -16.92
N HIS A 22 -23.39 10.31 -18.26
CA HIS A 22 -22.53 9.38 -18.99
C HIS A 22 -21.06 9.86 -19.10
N ASP A 23 -20.80 11.16 -18.94
CA ASP A 23 -19.44 11.73 -18.88
C ASP A 23 -18.88 11.81 -17.44
N MET A 24 -19.73 11.69 -16.41
CA MET A 24 -19.27 11.48 -15.03
C MET A 24 -18.75 10.05 -14.77
N LEU A 25 -18.76 9.17 -15.78
CA LEU A 25 -18.09 7.87 -15.73
C LEU A 25 -16.60 7.94 -16.13
N GLN A 26 -16.01 9.14 -16.27
CA GLN A 26 -14.61 9.27 -16.73
C GLN A 26 -13.67 10.15 -15.89
N SER A 27 -14.03 10.61 -14.68
CA SER A 27 -13.18 11.59 -13.97
C SER A 27 -12.87 11.34 -12.48
N SER A 28 -13.10 10.13 -11.93
CA SER A 28 -12.85 9.93 -10.49
C SER A 28 -12.50 8.51 -10.03
N SER A 29 -11.80 7.69 -10.82
CA SER A 29 -11.35 6.37 -10.33
C SER A 29 -9.96 5.89 -10.74
N ASP A 30 -9.13 6.72 -11.40
CA ASP A 30 -7.75 6.34 -11.78
C ASP A 30 -6.67 7.28 -11.26
N ALA A 31 -6.99 8.09 -10.24
CA ALA A 31 -5.99 8.54 -9.28
C ALA A 31 -6.06 7.60 -8.07
N ALA A 32 -5.70 6.34 -8.27
CA ALA A 32 -5.47 5.40 -7.18
C ALA A 32 -4.35 5.95 -6.31
N ASP A 33 -4.77 6.76 -5.35
CA ASP A 33 -4.12 7.14 -4.12
C ASP A 33 -2.60 6.92 -4.11
N ALA A 34 -1.86 7.97 -4.50
CA ALA A 34 -0.46 8.15 -4.16
C ALA A 34 -0.26 8.38 -2.64
N THR A 35 -1.19 7.91 -1.81
CA THR A 35 -1.16 8.04 -0.36
C THR A 35 -0.53 6.78 0.22
N GLN A 36 0.52 6.99 1.00
CA GLN A 36 1.04 5.95 1.85
C GLN A 36 -0.04 5.55 2.86
N LYS A 37 -0.10 4.26 3.20
CA LYS A 37 -0.90 3.79 4.34
C LYS A 37 0.04 3.31 5.44
N PHE A 38 -0.40 3.51 6.68
CA PHE A 38 0.32 3.05 7.85
C PHE A 38 -0.11 1.63 8.19
N PHE A 39 0.87 0.80 8.51
CA PHE A 39 0.65 -0.57 8.99
C PHE A 39 1.51 -0.80 10.22
N HIS A 40 0.99 -1.60 11.15
CA HIS A 40 1.73 -1.98 12.34
C HIS A 40 2.99 -2.75 11.96
N LEU A 41 4.07 -2.48 12.71
CA LEU A 41 5.34 -3.19 12.59
C LEU A 41 5.14 -4.71 12.65
N ASN A 42 4.22 -5.18 13.50
CA ASN A 42 3.90 -6.60 13.65
C ASN A 42 3.36 -7.21 12.35
N ASP A 43 2.49 -6.51 11.63
CA ASP A 43 1.90 -6.99 10.39
C ASP A 43 2.96 -7.07 9.29
N ILE A 44 3.84 -6.06 9.24
CA ILE A 44 4.96 -5.99 8.31
C ILE A 44 5.95 -7.13 8.57
N ILE A 45 6.39 -7.31 9.82
CA ILE A 45 7.29 -8.41 10.21
C ILE A 45 6.63 -9.74 9.90
N SER A 46 5.33 -9.88 10.17
CA SER A 46 4.63 -11.14 9.91
C SER A 46 4.66 -11.53 8.45
N LEU A 47 4.42 -10.56 7.57
CA LEU A 47 4.40 -10.80 6.14
C LEU A 47 5.81 -11.07 5.57
N THR A 48 6.83 -10.35 6.03
CA THR A 48 8.21 -10.49 5.50
C THR A 48 8.95 -11.71 6.04
N THR A 49 8.57 -12.21 7.22
CA THR A 49 9.28 -13.28 7.92
C THR A 49 8.48 -14.57 8.02
N GLY A 50 7.16 -14.52 7.80
CA GLY A 50 6.26 -15.67 7.90
C GLY A 50 5.84 -16.03 9.33
N LEU A 51 6.31 -15.31 10.35
CA LEU A 51 5.87 -15.47 11.73
C LEU A 51 4.51 -14.79 11.93
N LEU A 52 3.50 -15.47 12.47
CA LEU A 52 2.20 -14.83 12.70
C LEU A 52 2.25 -13.99 13.98
N LEU A 53 2.61 -12.70 13.84
CA LEU A 53 2.64 -11.67 14.88
C LEU A 53 1.54 -10.61 14.69
N ALA A 54 0.85 -10.63 13.56
CA ALA A 54 -0.16 -9.65 13.18
C ALA A 54 -1.26 -9.54 14.24
N GLN A 55 -1.62 -8.31 14.62
CA GLN A 55 -2.51 -8.09 15.77
C GLN A 55 -3.90 -8.69 15.54
N GLU A 56 -4.42 -8.57 14.32
CA GLU A 56 -5.72 -9.14 13.93
C GLU A 56 -5.58 -10.51 13.25
N GLY A 57 -4.39 -11.11 13.24
CA GLY A 57 -4.10 -12.36 12.57
C GLY A 57 -4.09 -12.24 11.03
N SER A 58 -4.48 -13.32 10.33
CA SER A 58 -4.39 -13.42 8.88
C SER A 58 -5.10 -12.30 8.08
N PRO A 59 -6.27 -11.77 8.50
CA PRO A 59 -6.91 -10.65 7.82
C PRO A 59 -6.02 -9.40 7.66
N ALA A 60 -5.20 -9.07 8.66
CA ALA A 60 -4.27 -7.93 8.56
C ALA A 60 -3.22 -8.15 7.46
N LEU A 61 -2.72 -9.39 7.33
CA LEU A 61 -1.78 -9.76 6.27
C LEU A 61 -2.40 -9.62 4.88
N HIS A 62 -3.65 -10.04 4.73
CA HIS A 62 -4.40 -9.90 3.49
C HIS A 62 -4.61 -8.44 3.11
N ARG A 63 -4.98 -7.57 4.07
CA ARG A 63 -5.11 -6.13 3.81
C ARG A 63 -3.78 -5.47 3.42
N LEU A 64 -2.68 -5.84 4.08
CA LEU A 64 -1.36 -5.34 3.74
C LEU A 64 -0.95 -5.78 2.33
N ALA A 65 -1.11 -7.06 2.02
CA ALA A 65 -0.79 -7.59 0.68
C ALA A 65 -1.67 -6.96 -0.41
N ALA A 66 -2.98 -6.83 -0.15
CA ALA A 66 -3.92 -6.19 -1.05
C ALA A 66 -3.52 -4.75 -1.35
N PHE A 67 -3.20 -3.99 -0.30
CA PHE A 67 -2.77 -2.61 -0.44
C PHE A 67 -1.46 -2.50 -1.23
N VAL A 68 -0.44 -3.29 -0.90
CA VAL A 68 0.84 -3.23 -1.64
C VAL A 68 0.63 -3.62 -3.09
N MET A 69 -0.17 -4.64 -3.39
CA MET A 69 -0.41 -5.06 -4.76
C MET A 69 -1.42 -4.18 -5.51
N GLY A 70 -2.10 -3.24 -4.82
CA GLY A 70 -3.15 -2.40 -5.41
C GLY A 70 -4.34 -3.19 -5.94
N SER A 71 -4.62 -4.35 -5.36
CA SER A 71 -5.70 -5.27 -5.78
C SER A 71 -6.24 -6.02 -4.56
N ASP A 72 -7.44 -6.58 -4.65
CA ASP A 72 -7.97 -7.41 -3.57
C ASP A 72 -7.06 -8.62 -3.33
N ALA A 73 -6.87 -8.97 -2.05
CA ALA A 73 -6.10 -10.15 -1.66
C ALA A 73 -6.87 -10.99 -0.63
N ASP A 74 -7.11 -12.25 -0.98
CA ASP A 74 -7.47 -13.33 -0.09
C ASP A 74 -6.24 -14.16 0.29
N ALA A 75 -6.44 -15.31 0.95
CA ALA A 75 -5.35 -16.20 1.34
C ALA A 75 -4.53 -16.73 0.15
N ALA A 76 -5.17 -17.03 -0.98
CA ALA A 76 -4.48 -17.55 -2.17
C ALA A 76 -3.67 -16.44 -2.85
N GLN A 77 -4.26 -15.25 -3.01
CA GLN A 77 -3.61 -14.09 -3.61
C GLN A 77 -2.46 -13.57 -2.74
N THR A 78 -2.64 -13.56 -1.42
CA THR A 78 -1.56 -13.18 -0.48
C THR A 78 -0.38 -14.13 -0.61
N ARG A 79 -0.61 -15.45 -0.69
CA ARG A 79 0.44 -16.44 -0.89
C ARG A 79 1.12 -16.31 -2.25
N ALA A 80 0.35 -16.06 -3.31
CA ALA A 80 0.89 -15.89 -4.66
C ALA A 80 1.80 -14.65 -4.77
N ASN A 81 1.49 -13.59 -4.02
CA ASN A 81 2.21 -12.32 -4.10
C ASN A 81 3.26 -12.12 -3.01
N ILE A 82 3.42 -13.05 -2.07
CA ILE A 82 4.19 -12.83 -0.84
C ILE A 82 5.64 -12.41 -1.09
N GLU A 83 6.33 -13.05 -2.03
CA GLU A 83 7.73 -12.71 -2.37
C GLU A 83 7.84 -11.31 -2.98
N THR A 84 6.87 -10.92 -3.81
CA THR A 84 6.85 -9.58 -4.43
C THR A 84 6.58 -8.52 -3.38
N VAL A 85 5.59 -8.75 -2.50
CA VAL A 85 5.26 -7.82 -1.42
C VAL A 85 6.43 -7.72 -0.44
N LYS A 86 7.04 -8.84 -0.06
CA LYS A 86 8.21 -8.87 0.81
C LYS A 86 9.37 -8.05 0.23
N ALA A 87 9.77 -8.32 -1.00
CA ALA A 87 10.84 -7.58 -1.66
C ALA A 87 10.54 -6.07 -1.71
N CYS A 88 9.28 -5.72 -2.00
CA CYS A 88 8.83 -4.32 -2.00
C CYS A 88 8.96 -3.68 -0.61
N LEU A 89 8.51 -4.37 0.45
CA LEU A 89 8.58 -3.87 1.82
C LEU A 89 10.03 -3.74 2.32
N GLU A 90 10.89 -4.73 2.06
CA GLU A 90 12.31 -4.69 2.46
C GLU A 90 13.06 -3.54 1.78
N GLU A 91 12.76 -3.23 0.52
CA GLU A 91 13.35 -2.08 -0.17
C GLU A 91 12.77 -0.73 0.30
N GLN A 92 11.48 -0.67 0.66
CA GLN A 92 10.85 0.54 1.19
C GLN A 92 11.27 0.83 2.64
N LEU A 93 11.52 -0.21 3.43
CA LEU A 93 11.80 -0.16 4.86
C LEU A 93 13.12 -0.89 5.17
N PRO A 94 14.29 -0.29 4.89
CA PRO A 94 15.58 -0.98 5.01
C PRO A 94 15.91 -1.47 6.43
N PHE A 95 15.32 -0.85 7.46
CA PHE A 95 15.54 -1.27 8.86
C PHE A 95 15.02 -2.69 9.14
N LEU A 96 14.15 -3.25 8.28
CA LEU A 96 13.68 -4.63 8.45
C LEU A 96 14.83 -5.64 8.43
N ALA A 97 15.95 -5.33 7.77
CA ALA A 97 17.16 -6.16 7.82
C ALA A 97 17.84 -6.16 9.21
N ASP A 98 17.64 -5.12 10.01
CA ASP A 98 18.19 -4.99 11.37
C ASP A 98 17.31 -5.69 12.42
N VAL A 99 16.09 -6.08 12.06
CA VAL A 99 15.17 -6.81 12.95
C VAL A 99 15.63 -8.26 13.08
N SER A 100 16.38 -8.55 14.14
CA SER A 100 16.85 -9.90 14.42
C SER A 100 15.79 -10.75 15.13
N LEU A 101 15.23 -11.72 14.39
CA LEU A 101 14.27 -12.68 14.93
C LEU A 101 14.93 -13.92 15.56
N GLY A 102 16.25 -14.09 15.45
CA GLY A 102 16.94 -15.31 15.89
C GLY A 102 16.70 -15.64 17.37
N GLY A 103 16.65 -14.62 18.24
CA GLY A 103 16.31 -14.79 19.65
C GLY A 103 14.82 -15.03 19.93
N VAL A 104 13.94 -14.66 18.99
CA VAL A 104 12.48 -14.76 19.11
C VAL A 104 11.96 -16.12 18.63
N TYR A 105 12.59 -16.72 17.62
CA TYR A 105 12.18 -18.01 17.05
C TYR A 105 11.99 -19.13 18.10
N PRO A 106 12.93 -19.38 19.03
CA PRO A 106 12.74 -20.40 20.06
C PRO A 106 11.55 -20.11 20.98
N ILE A 107 11.34 -18.84 21.32
CA ILE A 107 10.23 -18.39 22.19
C ILE A 107 8.91 -18.68 21.48
N TYR A 108 8.81 -18.26 20.21
CA TYR A 108 7.62 -18.44 19.39
C TYR A 108 7.26 -19.92 19.17
N LYS A 109 8.27 -20.79 19.05
CA LYS A 109 8.06 -22.24 18.93
C LYS A 109 7.45 -22.86 20.19
N ILE A 110 7.75 -22.31 21.37
CA ILE A 110 7.25 -22.81 22.67
C ILE A 110 5.85 -22.26 22.95
N ASP A 111 5.67 -20.96 22.77
CA ASP A 111 4.40 -20.27 22.99
C ASP A 111 4.27 -19.11 21.98
N PRO A 112 3.52 -19.34 20.88
CA PRO A 112 3.30 -18.33 19.84
C PRO A 112 2.25 -17.30 20.23
N SER A 113 1.71 -17.37 21.46
CA SER A 113 0.67 -16.45 21.89
C SER A 113 1.16 -15.00 21.83
N PRO A 114 0.38 -14.06 21.26
CA PRO A 114 0.69 -12.63 21.34
C PRO A 114 0.65 -12.10 22.78
N SER A 115 0.07 -12.86 23.73
CA SER A 115 0.10 -12.54 25.16
C SER A 115 1.36 -13.02 25.88
N ASN A 116 2.31 -13.67 25.18
CA ASN A 116 3.59 -14.07 25.77
C ASN A 116 4.37 -12.82 26.22
N PRO A 117 4.70 -12.70 27.53
CA PRO A 117 5.27 -11.48 28.08
C PRO A 117 6.65 -11.15 27.47
N TYR A 118 7.45 -12.15 27.13
CA TYR A 118 8.76 -11.93 26.50
C TYR A 118 8.63 -11.43 25.06
N LEU A 119 7.71 -12.03 24.29
CA LEU A 119 7.42 -11.60 22.93
C LEU A 119 6.90 -10.16 22.93
N ARG A 120 6.00 -9.84 23.86
CA ARG A 120 5.46 -8.50 24.04
C ARG A 120 6.55 -7.47 24.36
N VAL A 121 7.42 -7.74 25.33
CA VAL A 121 8.53 -6.83 25.68
C VAL A 121 9.47 -6.64 24.48
N TRP A 122 9.79 -7.71 23.75
CA TRP A 122 10.63 -7.60 22.56
C TRP A 122 9.99 -6.72 21.49
N LEU A 123 8.70 -6.89 21.21
CA LEU A 123 7.96 -6.06 20.25
C LEU A 123 7.90 -4.60 20.70
N GLU A 124 7.64 -4.33 21.98
CA GLU A 124 7.67 -2.98 22.56
C GLU A 124 9.06 -2.33 22.38
N MET A 125 10.15 -3.08 22.56
CA MET A 125 11.50 -2.59 22.30
C MET A 125 11.75 -2.28 20.81
N GLN A 126 11.23 -3.10 19.88
CA GLN A 126 11.34 -2.79 18.45
C GLN A 126 10.52 -1.55 18.09
N ALA A 127 9.30 -1.41 18.63
CA ALA A 127 8.44 -0.26 18.42
C ALA A 127 9.08 1.03 18.96
N LEU A 128 9.75 0.99 20.12
CA LEU A 128 10.50 2.12 20.66
C LEU A 128 11.71 2.51 19.80
N ARG A 129 12.35 1.52 19.15
CA ARG A 129 13.54 1.76 18.32
C ARG A 129 13.20 2.26 16.92
N PHE A 130 12.17 1.69 16.29
CA PHE A 130 11.87 1.91 14.88
C PHE A 130 10.54 2.62 14.63
N GLY A 131 9.61 2.60 15.60
CA GLY A 131 8.24 3.07 15.44
C GLY A 131 7.24 1.90 15.48
N GLU A 132 6.00 2.19 15.88
CA GLU A 132 4.93 1.19 15.95
C GLU A 132 4.25 0.97 14.60
N GLU A 133 4.17 2.01 13.77
CA GLU A 133 3.57 1.97 12.44
C GLU A 133 4.50 2.56 11.39
N HIS A 134 4.44 2.01 10.18
CA HIS A 134 5.26 2.46 9.06
C HIS A 134 4.43 2.75 7.82
N ALA A 135 4.77 3.85 7.16
CA ALA A 135 4.16 4.29 5.92
C ALA A 135 4.65 3.39 4.76
N VAL A 136 3.72 2.63 4.18
CA VAL A 136 3.93 1.76 3.02
C VAL A 136 3.25 2.38 1.81
N MET A 137 3.85 2.28 0.63
CA MET A 137 3.21 2.63 -0.63
C MET A 137 2.88 1.39 -1.46
N THR A 138 1.93 1.53 -2.38
CA THR A 138 1.63 0.49 -3.37
C THR A 138 2.86 0.18 -4.22
N PHE A 139 2.96 -1.05 -4.73
CA PHE A 139 4.05 -1.53 -5.56
C PHE A 139 4.24 -0.67 -6.80
N ALA A 140 3.14 -0.29 -7.46
CA ALA A 140 3.16 0.58 -8.63
C ALA A 140 3.72 1.98 -8.30
N ALA A 141 3.27 2.60 -7.19
CA ALA A 141 3.77 3.90 -6.75
C ALA A 141 5.27 3.83 -6.39
N TRP A 142 5.70 2.76 -5.72
CA TRP A 142 7.09 2.52 -5.39
C TRP A 142 7.97 2.38 -6.64
N GLN A 143 7.55 1.58 -7.62
CA GLN A 143 8.27 1.41 -8.88
C GLN A 143 8.41 2.73 -9.65
N ALA A 144 7.33 3.51 -9.72
CA ALA A 144 7.36 4.83 -10.36
C ALA A 144 8.39 5.75 -9.68
N ARG A 145 8.38 5.83 -8.35
CA ARG A 145 9.34 6.64 -7.58
C ARG A 145 10.79 6.18 -7.77
N LYS A 146 11.03 4.86 -7.78
CA LYS A 146 12.36 4.27 -8.01
C LYS A 146 12.90 4.65 -9.39
N ASN A 147 12.05 4.63 -10.42
CA ASN A 147 12.43 4.99 -11.78
C ASN A 147 12.69 6.50 -11.93
N GLN A 148 11.88 7.35 -11.30
CA GLN A 148 12.11 8.79 -11.26
C GLN A 148 13.46 9.14 -10.62
N ASN A 149 13.79 8.51 -9.49
CA ASN A 149 15.08 8.73 -8.82
C ASN A 149 16.28 8.31 -9.69
N LYS A 150 16.16 7.19 -10.43
CA LYS A 150 17.19 6.76 -11.39
C LYS A 150 17.38 7.78 -12.52
N ALA A 151 16.29 8.29 -13.09
CA ALA A 151 16.34 9.29 -14.15
C ALA A 151 16.96 10.62 -13.65
N ALA A 152 16.64 11.05 -12.43
CA ALA A 152 17.23 12.23 -11.81
C ALA A 152 18.75 12.05 -11.59
N ALA A 153 19.18 10.89 -11.11
CA ALA A 153 20.60 10.57 -10.92
C ALA A 153 21.38 10.53 -12.24
N ALA A 154 20.80 9.98 -13.31
CA ALA A 154 21.41 9.99 -14.64
C ALA A 154 21.57 11.42 -15.19
N ASN A 155 20.57 12.27 -15.01
CA ASN A 155 20.63 13.68 -15.43
C ASN A 155 21.64 14.52 -14.64
N ALA A 156 21.84 14.22 -13.35
CA ALA A 156 22.86 14.88 -12.51
C ALA A 156 24.28 14.54 -13.00
N ASN A 157 24.55 13.29 -13.35
CA ASN A 157 25.84 12.86 -13.87
C ASN A 157 26.12 13.38 -15.29
N GLY A 158 25.09 13.54 -16.13
CA GLY A 158 25.23 14.13 -17.47
C GLY A 158 25.56 15.63 -17.46
N ARG A 159 25.09 16.39 -16.46
CA ARG A 159 25.39 17.83 -16.32
C ARG A 159 26.77 18.13 -15.75
N GLY A 160 27.38 17.18 -15.02
CA GLY A 160 28.75 17.30 -14.51
C GLY A 160 29.82 17.11 -15.59
N ALA A 161 29.54 16.33 -16.64
CA ALA A 161 30.49 16.08 -17.73
C ALA A 161 30.60 17.24 -18.74
N SER A 162 29.60 18.12 -18.81
CA SER A 162 29.58 19.24 -19.78
C SER A 162 30.16 20.56 -19.25
N ARG A 163 30.68 20.61 -18.01
CA ARG A 163 31.14 21.85 -17.37
C ARG A 163 32.67 22.01 -17.24
N THR A 164 33.46 21.09 -17.80
CA THR A 164 34.94 21.07 -17.68
C THR A 164 35.68 21.31 -19.00
N SER A 165 35.08 22.00 -19.96
CA SER A 165 35.74 22.35 -21.22
C SER A 165 35.49 23.82 -21.57
N LEU A 166 36.11 24.71 -20.80
CA LEU A 166 36.43 26.09 -21.18
C LEU A 166 37.76 26.47 -20.57
#